data_AF-D6W9L1-F1
#
_entry.id   AF-D6W9L1-F1
#
_cell.length_a   1.000
_cell.length_b   1.000
_cell.length_c   1.000
_cell.angle_alpha   90.00
_cell.angle_beta   90.00
_cell.angle_gamma   90.00
#
_symmetry.space_group_name_H-M   'P 1'
#
loop_
_entity.id
_entity.type
_entity.pdbx_description
1 polymer ?
#
loop_
_entity_poly.entity_id
_entity_poly.type
_entity_poly.pdbx_seq_one_letter_code
_entity_poly.pdbx_strand_id
1 'polypeptide(L)'
;MSEKVSRCVFFALLLTLLIDRSSSTSHSTEKAHPSPPPVTNSSNTTANIWLVDALKDIAYYLRAHKFNEYDRRYEPDAKLARREYYRGFPRPPLRSLHWEVHKYCEQSLIECVDYLRKRARKAGMRRSDDTTVVIQEQQWGENNTQQIEIVDKECRKMQQADDVQANPFEGPLERFQWRVTASYYMCWYTMKSEPALSHLSDKCDNFADCLNPDFGPNNGDDRANDAIPYSCAFYSFCPDPCCPIKHLTRPENCWDTPENPCFEANPPGQRECVVDRPQNTDFSDLILNRWNVSCKCREKGLEWSSFYGICVDIDECATGAHTCNPEKETCFNLPGSFKCVCKWGHIFNKKSKTCEPSKALTHLMLRKEEEEEEETSETPWMKFLRLFRAKSATRPVSVQTYLIILSCICNYFNKLLVH
;
A
#
# COMPACT_ATOMS: atom_id res chain seq x y z
N MET A 1 -65.15 13.87 33.90
CA MET A 1 -64.61 12.61 33.36
C MET A 1 -64.81 12.48 31.83
N SER A 2 -64.66 13.58 31.07
CA SER A 2 -64.98 13.59 29.62
C SER A 2 -63.81 13.98 28.70
N GLU A 3 -62.58 14.09 29.20
CA GLU A 3 -61.42 14.50 28.37
C GLU A 3 -60.24 13.52 28.39
N LYS A 4 -60.28 12.47 29.22
CA LYS A 4 -59.20 11.46 29.27
C LYS A 4 -59.48 10.18 28.46
N VAL A 5 -60.70 9.99 27.97
CA VAL A 5 -61.08 8.82 27.15
C VAL A 5 -60.77 9.04 25.65
N SER A 6 -60.57 10.29 25.22
CA SER A 6 -60.35 10.61 23.80
C SER A 6 -58.91 10.36 23.31
N ARG A 7 -57.92 10.26 24.21
CA ARG A 7 -56.50 10.09 23.82
C ARG A 7 -56.01 8.65 23.71
N CYS A 8 -56.75 7.66 24.23
CA CYS A 8 -56.38 6.24 24.06
C CYS A 8 -56.81 5.66 22.70
N VAL A 9 -57.81 6.24 22.04
CA VAL A 9 -58.30 5.73 20.73
C VAL A 9 -57.42 6.18 19.56
N PHE A 10 -56.66 7.29 19.73
CA PHE A 10 -55.87 7.86 18.63
C PHE A 10 -54.48 7.23 18.44
N PHE A 11 -53.90 6.61 19.48
CA PHE A 11 -52.58 5.97 19.37
C PHE A 11 -52.61 4.52 18.85
N ALA A 12 -53.78 3.86 18.90
CA ALA A 12 -53.95 2.49 18.42
C ALA A 12 -54.19 2.38 16.90
N LEU A 13 -54.36 3.50 16.20
CA LEU A 13 -54.65 3.53 14.75
C LEU A 13 -53.44 3.89 13.88
N LEU A 14 -52.28 4.23 14.47
CA LEU A 14 -51.07 4.60 13.71
C LEU A 14 -50.03 3.47 13.61
N LEU A 15 -50.19 2.37 14.34
CA LEU A 15 -49.22 1.27 14.36
C LEU A 15 -49.59 0.09 13.44
N THR A 16 -50.74 0.14 12.76
CA THR A 16 -51.20 -0.89 11.81
C THR A 16 -50.92 -0.54 10.34
N LEU A 17 -50.09 0.48 10.06
CA LEU A 17 -49.75 0.91 8.69
C LEU A 17 -48.24 0.86 8.34
N LEU A 18 -47.40 0.17 9.14
CA LEU A 18 -45.95 0.05 8.87
C LEU A 18 -45.42 -1.39 8.93
N ILE A 19 -46.25 -2.38 8.59
CA ILE A 19 -45.81 -3.75 8.31
C ILE A 19 -46.48 -4.19 7.02
N ASP A 20 -46.00 -3.67 5.88
CA ASP A 20 -46.20 -4.33 4.58
C ASP A 20 -45.28 -3.71 3.50
N ARG A 21 -44.07 -4.26 3.35
CA ARG A 21 -43.36 -4.44 2.05
C ARG A 21 -41.96 -4.99 2.25
N SER A 22 -41.82 -6.29 2.05
CA SER A 22 -40.61 -6.90 1.52
C SER A 22 -40.97 -7.71 0.27
N SER A 23 -39.97 -7.90 -0.59
CA SER A 23 -39.93 -8.70 -1.83
C SER A 23 -40.23 -7.99 -3.16
N SER A 24 -39.16 -7.68 -3.89
CA SER A 24 -39.01 -8.15 -5.28
C SER A 24 -37.53 -8.15 -5.69
N THR A 25 -37.06 -9.35 -6.01
CA THR A 25 -35.80 -9.74 -6.65
C THR A 25 -35.66 -9.23 -8.09
N SER A 26 -34.44 -8.90 -8.54
CA SER A 26 -34.03 -9.13 -9.94
C SER A 26 -32.51 -9.23 -10.11
N HIS A 27 -32.14 -10.09 -11.05
CA HIS A 27 -30.85 -10.65 -11.41
C HIS A 27 -29.75 -9.70 -11.94
N SER A 28 -28.52 -10.10 -11.60
CA SER A 28 -27.24 -10.08 -12.33
C SER A 28 -27.15 -9.46 -13.74
N THR A 29 -26.07 -8.69 -13.97
CA THR A 29 -25.06 -9.01 -15.01
C THR A 29 -23.72 -8.32 -14.70
N GLU A 30 -22.65 -9.11 -14.67
CA GLU A 30 -21.25 -8.69 -14.83
C GLU A 30 -21.05 -7.92 -16.15
N LYS A 31 -20.25 -6.86 -16.13
CA LYS A 31 -19.50 -6.44 -17.33
C LYS A 31 -18.07 -6.08 -16.99
N ALA A 32 -17.21 -6.70 -17.78
CA ALA A 32 -15.77 -6.74 -17.72
C ALA A 32 -15.08 -5.40 -17.99
N HIS A 33 -13.82 -5.37 -17.53
CA HIS A 33 -12.76 -4.44 -17.91
C HIS A 33 -12.80 -4.01 -19.39
N PRO A 34 -12.62 -2.71 -19.67
CA PRO A 34 -12.18 -2.29 -20.99
C PRO A 34 -10.66 -2.53 -21.09
N SER A 35 -10.27 -3.47 -21.94
CA SER A 35 -8.95 -3.50 -22.55
C SER A 35 -8.72 -2.22 -23.35
N PRO A 36 -7.49 -1.71 -23.43
CA PRO A 36 -7.20 -0.50 -24.19
C PRO A 36 -7.36 -0.76 -25.70
N PRO A 37 -7.86 0.22 -26.48
CA PRO A 37 -7.95 0.07 -27.93
C PRO A 37 -6.54 0.01 -28.56
N PRO A 38 -6.39 -0.64 -29.72
CA PRO A 38 -5.12 -0.68 -30.42
C PRO A 38 -4.75 0.74 -30.87
N VAL A 39 -3.53 1.16 -30.51
CA VAL A 39 -2.95 2.45 -30.89
C VAL A 39 -2.71 2.45 -32.40
N THR A 40 -3.64 3.03 -33.15
CA THR A 40 -3.37 3.57 -34.48
C THR A 40 -3.16 5.07 -34.34
N ASN A 41 -1.96 5.56 -34.66
CA ASN A 41 -1.73 6.79 -35.44
C ASN A 41 -0.23 7.13 -35.52
N SER A 42 0.24 7.25 -36.75
CA SER A 42 1.62 7.45 -37.20
C SER A 42 2.25 8.81 -36.84
N SER A 43 1.61 9.62 -35.99
CA SER A 43 2.22 10.81 -35.36
C SER A 43 2.91 10.51 -34.03
N ASN A 44 2.59 9.37 -33.40
CA ASN A 44 3.12 8.96 -32.09
C ASN A 44 4.52 8.36 -32.15
N THR A 45 4.97 7.88 -33.31
CA THR A 45 6.23 7.14 -33.41
C THR A 45 7.44 8.05 -33.16
N THR A 46 7.48 9.25 -33.76
CA THR A 46 8.62 10.17 -33.62
C THR A 46 8.70 10.80 -32.23
N ALA A 47 7.57 11.17 -31.63
CA ALA A 47 7.51 11.72 -30.28
C ALA A 47 7.96 10.68 -29.23
N ASN A 48 7.53 9.43 -29.39
CA ASN A 48 7.98 8.32 -28.53
C ASN A 48 9.47 8.00 -28.73
N ILE A 49 9.98 8.04 -29.97
CA ILE A 49 11.41 7.85 -30.24
C ILE A 49 12.24 8.95 -29.58
N TRP A 50 11.85 10.22 -29.71
CA TRP A 50 12.55 11.34 -29.09
C TRP A 50 12.61 11.19 -27.56
N LEU A 51 11.50 10.79 -26.94
CA LEU A 51 11.38 10.68 -25.49
C LEU A 51 12.26 9.54 -24.95
N VAL A 52 12.22 8.38 -25.58
CA VAL A 52 13.05 7.23 -25.19
C VAL A 52 14.54 7.57 -25.32
N ASP A 53 14.96 8.21 -26.43
CA ASP A 53 16.36 8.63 -26.60
C ASP A 53 16.79 9.67 -25.56
N ALA A 54 15.91 10.63 -25.24
CA ALA A 54 16.16 11.62 -24.20
C ALA A 54 16.37 10.97 -22.83
N LEU A 55 15.52 10.01 -22.48
CA LEU A 55 15.57 9.30 -21.21
C LEU A 55 16.84 8.48 -21.07
N LYS A 56 17.36 7.90 -22.16
CA LYS A 56 18.64 7.18 -22.16
C LYS A 56 19.82 8.11 -21.89
N ASP A 57 19.87 9.28 -22.52
CA ASP A 57 20.90 10.31 -22.26
C ASP A 57 20.89 10.75 -20.78
N ILE A 58 19.69 11.01 -20.23
CA ILE A 58 19.51 11.42 -18.84
C ILE A 58 19.86 10.28 -17.87
N ALA A 59 19.44 9.04 -18.18
CA ALA A 59 19.74 7.85 -17.39
C ALA A 59 21.24 7.62 -17.27
N TYR A 60 21.99 7.71 -18.37
CA TYR A 60 23.45 7.63 -18.33
C TYR A 60 24.04 8.69 -17.41
N TYR A 61 23.63 9.96 -17.60
CA TYR A 61 24.20 11.09 -16.87
C TYR A 61 23.95 11.02 -15.36
N LEU A 62 22.73 10.65 -14.94
CA LEU A 62 22.36 10.52 -13.53
C LEU A 62 22.87 9.22 -12.91
N ARG A 63 23.10 8.17 -13.69
CA ARG A 63 23.73 6.95 -13.20
C ARG A 63 25.20 7.18 -12.83
N ALA A 64 25.93 7.94 -13.64
CA ALA A 64 27.29 8.36 -13.29
C ALA A 64 27.32 9.11 -11.95
N HIS A 65 26.33 9.98 -11.71
CA HIS A 65 26.16 10.65 -10.43
C HIS A 65 25.90 9.66 -9.27
N LYS A 66 24.96 8.73 -9.44
CA LYS A 66 24.60 7.74 -8.42
C LYS A 66 25.78 6.87 -7.96
N PHE A 67 26.64 6.45 -8.89
CA PHE A 67 27.67 5.44 -8.59
C PHE A 67 29.09 6.01 -8.42
N ASN A 68 29.39 7.17 -9.00
CA ASN A 68 30.77 7.68 -9.09
C ASN A 68 30.98 9.05 -8.45
N GLU A 69 29.90 9.78 -8.13
CA GLU A 69 29.98 11.09 -7.46
C GLU A 69 29.95 10.98 -5.93
N TYR A 70 30.28 12.08 -5.28
CA TYR A 70 30.39 12.26 -3.83
C TYR A 70 29.91 13.65 -3.43
N ASP A 71 29.82 13.92 -2.11
CA ASP A 71 29.27 15.19 -1.62
C ASP A 71 30.30 16.31 -1.71
N ARG A 72 30.21 17.07 -2.81
CA ARG A 72 31.12 18.18 -3.13
C ARG A 72 31.01 19.34 -2.13
N ARG A 73 30.01 19.35 -1.23
CA ARG A 73 29.88 20.37 -0.17
C ARG A 73 30.81 20.14 1.01
N TYR A 74 31.17 18.89 1.28
CA TYR A 74 31.89 18.50 2.50
C TYR A 74 33.20 17.76 2.22
N GLU A 75 33.34 17.14 1.05
CA GLU A 75 34.51 16.33 0.69
C GLU A 75 35.35 17.07 -0.34
N PRO A 76 36.40 17.81 0.07
CA PRO A 76 37.28 18.52 -0.86
C PRO A 76 38.25 17.58 -1.60
N ASP A 77 38.56 16.41 -1.03
CA ASP A 77 39.46 15.43 -1.63
C ASP A 77 38.69 14.27 -2.29
N ALA A 78 38.66 14.29 -3.62
CA ALA A 78 38.04 13.26 -4.45
C ALA A 78 38.58 11.82 -4.20
N LYS A 79 39.80 11.68 -3.67
CA LYS A 79 40.42 10.38 -3.39
C LYS A 79 39.87 9.75 -2.12
N LEU A 80 39.57 10.57 -1.12
CA LEU A 80 39.05 10.12 0.18
C LEU A 80 37.52 10.13 0.24
N ALA A 81 36.89 10.82 -0.71
CA ALA A 81 35.45 10.99 -0.74
C ALA A 81 34.67 9.68 -0.89
N ARG A 82 33.63 9.53 -0.07
CA ARG A 82 32.72 8.38 -0.11
C ARG A 82 31.71 8.52 -1.25
N ARG A 83 31.65 7.49 -2.11
CA ARG A 83 30.70 7.39 -3.23
C ARG A 83 29.60 6.43 -2.85
N GLU A 84 28.57 6.94 -2.18
CA GLU A 84 27.55 6.11 -1.53
C GLU A 84 26.12 6.47 -1.98
N TYR A 85 25.97 7.23 -3.07
CA TYR A 85 24.64 7.68 -3.53
C TYR A 85 23.75 6.57 -4.06
N TYR A 86 24.31 5.40 -4.38
CA TYR A 86 23.53 4.20 -4.62
C TYR A 86 22.80 3.70 -3.36
N ARG A 87 23.25 4.05 -2.14
CA ARG A 87 22.60 3.68 -0.87
C ARG A 87 21.50 4.65 -0.46
N GLY A 88 21.63 5.91 -0.86
CA GLY A 88 20.74 6.99 -0.43
C GLY A 88 21.12 8.31 -1.07
N PHE A 89 20.15 9.21 -1.17
CA PHE A 89 20.42 10.59 -1.54
C PHE A 89 21.32 11.30 -0.51
N PRO A 90 21.97 12.42 -0.88
CA PRO A 90 22.90 13.12 0.01
C PRO A 90 22.34 13.40 1.40
N ARG A 91 23.17 13.18 2.43
CA ARG A 91 22.86 13.46 3.83
C ARG A 91 23.88 14.46 4.39
N PRO A 92 23.45 15.67 4.82
CA PRO A 92 22.08 16.19 4.81
C PRO A 92 21.54 16.43 3.39
N PRO A 93 20.21 16.48 3.18
CA PRO A 93 19.62 16.80 1.89
C PRO A 93 20.04 18.20 1.38
N LEU A 94 19.69 18.53 0.14
CA LEU A 94 19.88 19.88 -0.36
C LEU A 94 19.05 20.88 0.47
N ARG A 95 19.65 22.02 0.85
CA ARG A 95 18.93 23.13 1.48
C ARG A 95 17.92 23.78 0.54
N SER A 96 18.27 23.82 -0.75
CA SER A 96 17.44 24.34 -1.82
C SER A 96 17.70 23.53 -3.08
N LEU A 97 16.62 23.21 -3.81
CA LEU A 97 16.71 22.56 -5.10
C LEU A 97 17.38 23.48 -6.12
N HIS A 98 17.99 22.90 -7.15
CA HIS A 98 18.44 23.67 -8.30
C HIS A 98 17.22 24.30 -8.98
N TRP A 99 17.18 25.63 -9.03
CA TRP A 99 15.97 26.37 -9.41
C TRP A 99 15.49 26.06 -10.84
N GLU A 100 16.41 25.93 -11.82
CA GLU A 100 16.02 25.59 -13.19
C GLU A 100 15.39 24.20 -13.28
N VAL A 101 16.03 23.19 -12.67
CA VAL A 101 15.49 21.82 -12.65
C VAL A 101 14.11 21.82 -12.03
N HIS A 102 13.96 22.44 -10.85
CA HIS A 102 12.68 22.55 -10.15
C HIS A 102 11.61 23.21 -11.04
N LYS A 103 11.94 24.35 -11.67
CA LYS A 103 11.04 25.11 -12.56
C LYS A 103 10.46 24.27 -13.69
N TYR A 104 11.27 23.42 -14.34
CA TYR A 104 10.82 22.61 -15.47
C TYR A 104 10.23 21.26 -15.04
N CYS A 105 10.83 20.61 -14.04
CA CYS A 105 10.44 19.28 -13.60
C CYS A 105 9.23 19.25 -12.67
N GLU A 106 8.82 20.37 -12.10
CA GLU A 106 7.54 20.46 -11.39
C GLU A 106 6.35 20.51 -12.37
N GLN A 107 6.56 20.93 -13.62
CA GLN A 107 5.46 21.12 -14.59
C GLN A 107 4.96 19.79 -15.17
N SER A 108 5.85 19.02 -15.79
CA SER A 108 5.51 17.72 -16.39
C SER A 108 6.78 16.92 -16.70
N LEU A 109 6.63 15.60 -16.92
CA LEU A 109 7.76 14.76 -17.33
C LEU A 109 8.37 15.27 -18.65
N ILE A 110 7.56 15.69 -19.61
CA ILE A 110 8.06 16.10 -20.93
C ILE A 110 8.90 17.38 -20.84
N GLU A 111 8.44 18.39 -20.11
CA GLU A 111 9.20 19.62 -19.85
C GLU A 111 10.48 19.32 -19.07
N CYS A 112 10.40 18.44 -18.06
CA CYS A 112 11.56 17.98 -17.30
C CYS A 112 12.60 17.35 -18.24
N VAL A 113 12.19 16.37 -19.03
CA VAL A 113 13.07 15.60 -19.91
C VAL A 113 13.68 16.48 -21.01
N ASP A 114 12.91 17.38 -21.60
CA ASP A 114 13.43 18.31 -22.60
C ASP A 114 14.52 19.22 -22.02
N TYR A 115 14.27 19.79 -20.84
CA TYR A 115 15.26 20.61 -20.14
C TYR A 115 16.50 19.80 -19.73
N LEU A 116 16.31 18.66 -19.07
CA LEU A 116 17.41 17.82 -18.57
C LEU A 116 18.30 17.33 -19.72
N ARG A 117 17.71 16.88 -20.83
CA ARG A 117 18.47 16.42 -22.01
C ARG A 117 19.31 17.54 -22.61
N LYS A 118 18.77 18.76 -22.74
CA LYS A 118 19.51 19.92 -23.29
C LYS A 118 20.75 20.25 -22.48
N ARG A 119 20.70 20.11 -21.16
CA ARG A 119 21.86 20.28 -20.28
C ARG A 119 22.81 19.09 -20.36
N ALA A 120 22.31 17.86 -20.29
CA ALA A 120 23.12 16.63 -20.35
C ALA A 120 23.93 16.54 -21.66
N ARG A 121 23.37 16.94 -22.81
CA ARG A 121 24.09 16.94 -24.10
C ARG A 121 25.20 17.95 -24.22
N LYS A 122 25.21 18.96 -23.36
CA LYS A 122 26.27 19.98 -23.26
C LYS A 122 27.32 19.62 -22.21
N ALA A 123 27.13 18.51 -21.50
CA ALA A 123 28.10 18.05 -20.52
C ALA A 123 29.42 17.66 -21.19
N GLY A 124 30.52 17.74 -20.43
CA GLY A 124 31.84 17.36 -20.93
C GLY A 124 31.95 15.87 -21.26
N MET A 125 31.14 15.04 -20.59
CA MET A 125 31.02 13.61 -20.83
C MET A 125 29.59 13.25 -21.23
N ARG A 126 29.39 12.78 -22.48
CA ARG A 126 28.08 12.36 -22.99
C ARG A 126 28.01 10.84 -23.08
N ARG A 127 26.79 10.32 -23.15
CA ARG A 127 26.51 8.90 -23.34
C ARG A 127 27.21 8.30 -24.57
N SER A 128 27.21 9.02 -25.70
CA SER A 128 27.84 8.59 -26.95
C SER A 128 29.37 8.52 -26.89
N ASP A 129 29.99 9.16 -25.89
CA ASP A 129 31.43 9.18 -25.70
C ASP A 129 31.90 8.02 -24.78
N ASP A 130 30.95 7.31 -24.16
CA ASP A 130 31.23 6.20 -23.26
C ASP A 130 31.72 4.96 -23.99
N THR A 131 32.82 4.40 -23.51
CA THR A 131 33.44 3.22 -24.14
C THR A 131 32.51 2.02 -24.19
N THR A 132 31.70 1.78 -23.16
CA THR A 132 30.78 0.64 -23.13
C THR A 132 29.67 0.80 -24.17
N VAL A 133 29.18 2.04 -24.35
CA VAL A 133 28.19 2.37 -25.37
C VAL A 133 28.78 2.22 -26.77
N VAL A 134 29.99 2.74 -27.02
CA VAL A 134 30.68 2.61 -28.31
C VAL A 134 30.93 1.14 -28.65
N ILE A 135 31.37 0.31 -27.68
CA ILE A 135 31.56 -1.14 -27.89
C ILE A 135 30.25 -1.80 -28.32
N GLN A 136 29.14 -1.48 -27.64
CA GLN A 136 27.84 -2.06 -27.94
C GLN A 136 27.31 -1.62 -29.31
N GLU A 137 27.39 -0.33 -29.64
CA GLU A 137 26.91 0.23 -30.91
C GLU A 137 27.72 -0.30 -32.11
N GLN A 138 29.03 -0.42 -31.94
CA GLN A 138 29.93 -0.89 -33.01
C GLN A 138 30.07 -2.42 -33.04
N GLN A 139 29.42 -3.14 -32.11
CA GLN A 139 29.51 -4.59 -31.97
C GLN A 139 30.96 -5.09 -31.85
N TRP A 140 31.80 -4.33 -31.14
CA TRP A 140 33.21 -4.67 -30.95
C TRP A 140 33.40 -5.81 -29.94
N GLY A 141 34.39 -6.65 -30.20
CA GLY A 141 34.79 -7.75 -29.34
C GLY A 141 36.32 -7.83 -29.20
N GLU A 142 36.84 -9.03 -28.96
CA GLU A 142 38.29 -9.27 -28.74
C GLU A 142 39.18 -8.85 -29.91
N ASN A 143 38.64 -8.75 -31.13
CA ASN A 143 39.39 -8.35 -32.32
C ASN A 143 39.68 -6.83 -32.39
N ASN A 144 39.06 -6.02 -31.53
CA ASN A 144 39.11 -4.56 -31.58
C ASN A 144 39.86 -3.94 -30.39
N THR A 145 40.73 -4.69 -29.71
CA THR A 145 41.39 -4.26 -28.46
C THR A 145 42.09 -2.91 -28.59
N GLN A 146 42.81 -2.65 -29.70
CA GLN A 146 43.50 -1.38 -29.92
C GLN A 146 42.52 -0.20 -30.05
N GLN A 147 41.41 -0.39 -30.76
CA GLN A 147 40.36 0.63 -30.90
C GLN A 147 39.67 0.89 -29.55
N ILE A 148 39.39 -0.18 -28.79
CA ILE A 148 38.80 -0.09 -27.46
C ILE A 148 39.72 0.71 -26.51
N GLU A 149 41.02 0.43 -26.50
CA GLU A 149 41.99 1.16 -25.68
C GLU A 149 42.06 2.65 -26.03
N ILE A 150 42.00 3.00 -27.32
CA ILE A 150 42.00 4.39 -27.77
C ILE A 150 40.72 5.10 -27.30
N VAL A 151 39.56 4.48 -27.49
CA VAL A 151 38.27 5.04 -27.08
C VAL A 151 38.19 5.16 -25.56
N ASP A 152 38.65 4.16 -24.80
CA ASP A 152 38.69 4.22 -23.34
C ASP A 152 39.59 5.33 -22.82
N LYS A 153 40.76 5.51 -23.44
CA LYS A 153 41.68 6.58 -23.09
C LYS A 153 41.06 7.97 -23.32
N GLU A 154 40.32 8.16 -24.41
CA GLU A 154 39.60 9.42 -24.66
C GLU A 154 38.43 9.61 -23.69
N CYS A 155 37.64 8.56 -23.44
CA CYS A 155 36.55 8.58 -22.45
C CYS A 155 37.03 9.05 -21.07
N ARG A 156 38.13 8.48 -20.56
CA ARG A 156 38.71 8.86 -19.26
C ARG A 156 39.21 10.30 -19.23
N LYS A 157 39.78 10.81 -20.33
CA LYS A 157 40.18 12.23 -20.42
C LYS A 157 38.97 13.15 -20.34
N MET A 158 37.90 12.82 -21.07
CA MET A 158 36.65 13.59 -21.04
C MET A 158 36.03 13.59 -19.64
N GLN A 159 36.03 12.44 -18.97
CA GLN A 159 35.54 12.31 -17.59
C GLN A 159 36.34 13.17 -16.61
N GLN A 160 37.68 13.13 -16.68
CA GLN A 160 38.55 13.98 -15.86
C GLN A 160 38.31 15.48 -16.13
N ALA A 161 38.11 15.86 -17.39
CA ALA A 161 37.78 17.23 -17.76
C ALA A 161 36.39 17.65 -17.23
N ASP A 162 35.37 16.78 -17.34
CA ASP A 162 34.01 17.03 -16.83
C ASP A 162 34.02 17.21 -15.31
N ASP A 163 34.85 16.47 -14.58
CA ASP A 163 34.98 16.59 -13.12
C ASP A 163 35.62 17.89 -12.62
N VAL A 164 36.43 18.53 -13.46
CA VAL A 164 37.12 19.79 -13.14
C VAL A 164 36.35 20.99 -13.68
N GLN A 165 36.00 20.95 -14.97
CA GLN A 165 35.37 22.07 -15.66
C GLN A 165 33.86 22.13 -15.40
N ALA A 166 33.22 20.97 -15.17
CA ALA A 166 31.79 20.87 -14.92
C ALA A 166 30.93 21.62 -15.97
N ASN A 167 31.32 21.65 -17.23
CA ASN A 167 30.50 22.28 -18.27
C ASN A 167 29.13 21.56 -18.39
N PRO A 168 28.02 22.26 -18.66
CA PRO A 168 27.85 23.71 -18.86
C PRO A 168 27.52 24.48 -17.57
N PHE A 169 27.91 23.98 -16.40
CA PHE A 169 27.67 24.58 -15.09
C PHE A 169 28.78 25.59 -14.75
N GLU A 170 28.47 26.53 -13.86
CA GLU A 170 29.40 27.51 -13.30
C GLU A 170 30.52 26.84 -12.48
N GLY A 171 30.28 25.61 -12.00
CA GLY A 171 31.32 24.79 -11.40
C GLY A 171 30.83 23.45 -10.84
N PRO A 172 31.72 22.66 -10.22
CA PRO A 172 31.40 21.32 -9.73
C PRO A 172 30.30 21.29 -8.65
N LEU A 173 30.18 22.36 -7.85
CA LEU A 173 29.15 22.47 -6.83
C LEU A 173 27.74 22.69 -7.42
N GLU A 174 27.63 23.54 -8.44
CA GLU A 174 26.35 23.74 -9.14
C GLU A 174 25.96 22.47 -9.90
N ARG A 175 26.91 21.84 -10.61
CA ARG A 175 26.69 20.54 -11.26
C ARG A 175 26.17 19.50 -10.27
N PHE A 176 26.77 19.44 -9.08
CA PHE A 176 26.32 18.55 -8.01
C PHE A 176 24.89 18.85 -7.59
N GLN A 177 24.57 20.12 -7.29
CA GLN A 177 23.20 20.52 -6.92
C GLN A 177 22.19 20.19 -8.03
N TRP A 178 22.57 20.40 -9.29
CA TRP A 178 21.77 20.08 -10.46
C TRP A 178 21.49 18.58 -10.57
N ARG A 179 22.54 17.75 -10.51
CA ARG A 179 22.43 16.28 -10.62
C ARG A 179 21.58 15.69 -9.50
N VAL A 180 21.79 16.13 -8.27
CA VAL A 180 20.98 15.70 -7.12
C VAL A 180 19.51 16.08 -7.31
N THR A 181 19.24 17.32 -7.72
CA THR A 181 17.86 17.77 -7.97
C THR A 181 17.20 17.00 -9.10
N ALA A 182 17.93 16.74 -10.19
CA ALA A 182 17.45 15.95 -11.31
C ALA A 182 17.16 14.50 -10.90
N SER A 183 18.03 13.87 -10.10
CA SER A 183 17.79 12.54 -9.54
C SER A 183 16.56 12.49 -8.65
N TYR A 184 16.29 13.51 -7.83
CA TYR A 184 15.04 13.59 -7.05
C TYR A 184 13.81 13.51 -7.96
N TYR A 185 13.75 14.32 -9.01
CA TYR A 185 12.61 14.36 -9.92
C TYR A 185 12.46 13.10 -10.75
N MET A 186 13.55 12.60 -11.35
CA MET A 186 13.50 11.41 -12.19
C MET A 186 13.15 10.16 -11.39
N CYS A 187 13.66 10.08 -10.15
CA CYS A 187 13.28 9.02 -9.23
C CYS A 187 11.79 9.14 -8.84
N TRP A 188 11.31 10.34 -8.54
CA TRP A 188 9.90 10.58 -8.22
C TRP A 188 8.95 10.17 -9.36
N TYR A 189 9.27 10.50 -10.60
CA TYR A 189 8.50 10.02 -11.77
C TYR A 189 8.53 8.49 -11.91
N THR A 190 9.66 7.87 -11.56
CA THR A 190 9.78 6.40 -11.53
C THR A 190 8.90 5.78 -10.44
N MET A 191 8.81 6.41 -9.26
CA MET A 191 7.94 5.96 -8.17
C MET A 191 6.45 6.15 -8.50
N LYS A 192 6.12 7.25 -9.17
CA LYS A 192 4.78 7.52 -9.73
C LYS A 192 4.37 6.59 -10.87
N SER A 193 5.24 5.66 -11.27
CA SER A 193 4.97 4.69 -12.35
C SER A 193 4.57 5.37 -13.66
N GLU A 194 5.31 6.43 -14.02
CA GLU A 194 5.11 7.13 -15.28
C GLU A 194 5.46 6.20 -16.48
N PRO A 195 4.52 5.89 -17.40
CA PRO A 195 4.69 4.82 -18.39
C PRO A 195 5.93 4.94 -19.27
N ALA A 196 6.38 6.17 -19.56
CA ALA A 196 7.59 6.42 -20.35
C ALA A 196 8.88 5.89 -19.71
N LEU A 197 8.87 5.64 -18.40
CA LEU A 197 10.01 5.13 -17.63
C LEU A 197 9.96 3.61 -17.41
N SER A 198 8.95 2.93 -17.95
CA SER A 198 8.78 1.48 -17.78
C SER A 198 9.92 0.69 -18.44
N HIS A 199 10.33 1.07 -19.65
CA HIS A 199 11.41 0.41 -20.38
C HIS A 199 12.29 1.47 -21.03
N LEU A 200 13.58 1.47 -20.70
CA LEU A 200 14.55 2.39 -21.31
C LEU A 200 15.14 1.81 -22.60
N SER A 201 14.82 0.56 -22.97
CA SER A 201 15.16 -0.10 -24.24
C SER A 201 16.66 -0.34 -24.51
N ASP A 202 17.54 0.05 -23.60
CA ASP A 202 18.98 -0.23 -23.66
C ASP A 202 19.45 -0.99 -22.42
N LYS A 203 20.59 -1.66 -22.58
CA LYS A 203 21.32 -2.25 -21.48
C LYS A 203 21.76 -1.17 -20.49
N CYS A 204 21.27 -1.27 -19.26
CA CYS A 204 21.56 -0.34 -18.17
C CYS A 204 22.59 -0.89 -17.16
N ASP A 205 23.19 -2.04 -17.45
CA ASP A 205 24.15 -2.78 -16.64
C ASP A 205 25.57 -2.20 -16.76
N ASN A 206 25.72 -0.90 -16.50
CA ASN A 206 27.02 -0.24 -16.37
C ASN A 206 26.92 0.88 -15.33
N PHE A 207 28.06 1.34 -14.81
CA PHE A 207 28.11 2.45 -13.86
C PHE A 207 28.26 3.83 -14.51
N ALA A 208 28.17 3.92 -15.85
CA ALA A 208 28.48 5.13 -16.62
C ALA A 208 29.85 5.74 -16.22
N ASP A 209 30.89 4.90 -16.32
CA ASP A 209 32.24 5.16 -15.80
C ASP A 209 33.34 4.71 -16.78
N CYS A 210 33.10 4.88 -18.10
CA CYS A 210 33.93 4.30 -19.15
C CYS A 210 34.05 2.77 -19.02
N LEU A 211 35.07 2.15 -19.64
CA LEU A 211 35.27 0.71 -19.54
C LEU A 211 35.78 0.35 -18.14
N ASN A 212 35.07 -0.53 -17.43
CA ASN A 212 35.55 -1.02 -16.16
C ASN A 212 36.50 -2.21 -16.38
N PRO A 213 37.72 -2.23 -15.80
CA PRO A 213 38.67 -3.32 -16.02
C PRO A 213 38.23 -4.65 -15.39
N ASP A 214 37.44 -4.61 -14.31
CA ASP A 214 36.99 -5.80 -13.59
C ASP A 214 35.75 -6.44 -14.22
N PHE A 215 34.88 -5.60 -14.80
CA PHE A 215 33.58 -6.03 -15.32
C PHE A 215 33.47 -5.98 -16.85
N GLY A 216 34.35 -5.27 -17.53
CA GLY A 216 34.25 -5.02 -18.97
C GLY A 216 33.08 -4.07 -19.31
N PRO A 217 32.40 -4.27 -20.46
CA PRO A 217 31.36 -3.36 -20.93
C PRO A 217 30.03 -3.48 -20.17
N ASN A 218 29.82 -4.60 -19.48
CA ASN A 218 28.58 -4.91 -18.76
C ASN A 218 28.92 -5.40 -17.36
N ASN A 219 28.35 -4.81 -16.32
CA ASN A 219 28.55 -5.24 -14.95
C ASN A 219 27.71 -6.45 -14.55
N GLY A 220 26.69 -6.81 -15.33
CA GLY A 220 25.81 -7.94 -15.03
C GLY A 220 25.09 -7.80 -13.69
N ASP A 221 24.79 -6.57 -13.25
CA ASP A 221 24.05 -6.32 -12.01
C ASP A 221 22.58 -6.75 -12.20
N ASP A 222 22.08 -7.64 -11.34
CA ASP A 222 20.72 -8.18 -11.44
C ASP A 222 19.62 -7.09 -11.35
N ARG A 223 19.94 -5.94 -10.74
CA ARG A 223 19.04 -4.79 -10.66
C ARG A 223 18.96 -4.00 -11.97
N ALA A 224 19.86 -4.25 -12.92
CA ALA A 224 19.95 -3.54 -14.19
C ALA A 224 19.26 -4.32 -15.33
N ASN A 225 18.02 -4.75 -15.09
CA ASN A 225 17.28 -5.63 -16.01
C ASN A 225 16.10 -4.91 -16.68
N ASP A 226 16.26 -4.47 -17.94
CA ASP A 226 15.23 -3.74 -18.69
C ASP A 226 13.98 -4.57 -19.03
N ALA A 227 14.04 -5.92 -18.90
CA ALA A 227 12.86 -6.76 -19.06
C ALA A 227 11.84 -6.57 -17.92
N ILE A 228 12.31 -6.11 -16.75
CA ILE A 228 11.45 -5.80 -15.60
C ILE A 228 11.07 -4.31 -15.68
N PRO A 229 9.77 -3.98 -15.71
CA PRO A 229 9.34 -2.59 -15.79
C PRO A 229 9.97 -1.73 -14.69
N TYR A 230 10.49 -0.57 -15.10
CA TYR A 230 11.10 0.48 -14.27
C TYR A 230 12.43 0.12 -13.61
N SER A 231 12.95 -1.10 -13.81
CA SER A 231 14.18 -1.56 -13.18
C SER A 231 15.38 -0.70 -13.58
N CYS A 232 15.57 -0.43 -14.88
CA CYS A 232 16.64 0.45 -15.35
C CYS A 232 16.46 1.92 -14.94
N ALA A 233 15.22 2.41 -14.86
CA ALA A 233 14.93 3.75 -14.38
C ALA A 233 15.29 3.87 -12.88
N PHE A 234 14.87 2.90 -12.06
CA PHE A 234 15.24 2.81 -10.66
C PHE A 234 16.75 2.69 -10.47
N TYR A 235 17.40 1.82 -11.25
CA TYR A 235 18.85 1.63 -11.24
C TYR A 235 19.61 2.91 -11.58
N SER A 236 19.07 3.77 -12.45
CA SER A 236 19.73 5.01 -12.89
C SER A 236 19.41 6.22 -12.02
N PHE A 237 18.18 6.35 -11.52
CA PHE A 237 17.68 7.58 -10.91
C PHE A 237 17.51 7.52 -9.39
N CYS A 238 17.19 6.35 -8.85
CA CYS A 238 16.86 6.18 -7.44
C CYS A 238 18.00 5.54 -6.66
N PRO A 239 18.22 5.89 -5.39
CA PRO A 239 19.00 5.05 -4.48
C PRO A 239 18.26 3.74 -4.20
N ASP A 240 18.99 2.74 -3.72
CA ASP A 240 18.46 1.45 -3.32
C ASP A 240 18.61 1.29 -1.79
N PRO A 241 17.58 1.64 -1.00
CA PRO A 241 17.62 1.51 0.45
C PRO A 241 17.62 0.05 0.92
N CYS A 242 17.19 -0.90 0.07
CA CYS A 242 17.16 -2.32 0.38
C CYS A 242 18.49 -3.02 0.07
N CYS A 243 19.26 -2.50 -0.89
CA CYS A 243 20.54 -3.05 -1.30
C CYS A 243 21.66 -2.01 -1.29
N PRO A 244 22.29 -1.76 -0.13
CA PRO A 244 23.32 -0.74 0.06
C PRO A 244 24.71 -1.17 -0.44
N ILE A 245 24.78 -1.95 -1.52
CA ILE A 245 26.01 -2.38 -2.19
C ILE A 245 26.08 -1.83 -3.62
N LYS A 246 27.31 -1.50 -4.04
CA LYS A 246 27.56 -0.87 -5.34
C LYS A 246 27.24 -1.82 -6.50
N HIS A 247 27.72 -3.06 -6.42
CA HIS A 247 27.57 -4.08 -7.45
C HIS A 247 26.92 -5.33 -6.85
N LEU A 248 25.87 -5.82 -7.50
CA LEU A 248 25.13 -7.01 -7.07
C LEU A 248 25.27 -8.14 -8.09
N THR A 249 25.88 -9.25 -7.66
CA THR A 249 25.94 -10.49 -8.46
C THR A 249 24.88 -11.52 -8.06
N ARG A 250 24.36 -11.41 -6.84
CA ARG A 250 23.36 -12.31 -6.26
C ARG A 250 22.52 -11.57 -5.22
N PRO A 251 21.18 -11.66 -5.23
CA PRO A 251 20.29 -10.91 -4.33
C PRO A 251 20.58 -11.10 -2.84
N GLU A 252 21.02 -12.29 -2.44
CA GLU A 252 21.27 -12.63 -1.03
C GLU A 252 22.37 -11.76 -0.41
N ASN A 253 23.30 -11.26 -1.23
CA ASN A 253 24.37 -10.37 -0.78
C ASN A 253 23.84 -9.03 -0.26
N CYS A 254 22.68 -8.55 -0.74
CA CYS A 254 22.04 -7.36 -0.20
C CYS A 254 21.48 -7.63 1.19
N TRP A 255 20.82 -8.78 1.37
CA TRP A 255 19.90 -9.00 2.48
C TRP A 255 20.60 -9.24 3.81
N ASP A 256 21.81 -9.79 3.79
CA ASP A 256 22.60 -10.07 5.00
C ASP A 256 23.55 -8.93 5.39
N THR A 257 23.37 -7.73 4.83
CA THR A 257 24.10 -6.52 5.26
C THR A 257 23.44 -5.89 6.48
N PRO A 258 24.20 -5.45 7.51
CA PRO A 258 23.64 -4.73 8.67
C PRO A 258 22.86 -3.47 8.30
N GLU A 259 23.15 -2.87 7.15
CA GLU A 259 22.50 -1.67 6.64
C GLU A 259 21.14 -1.94 5.99
N ASN A 260 20.78 -3.21 5.74
CA ASN A 260 19.46 -3.58 5.24
C ASN A 260 18.39 -3.24 6.31
N PRO A 261 17.34 -2.48 5.98
CA PRO A 261 16.25 -2.16 6.91
C PRO A 261 15.60 -3.40 7.56
N CYS A 262 15.61 -4.54 6.86
CA CYS A 262 15.02 -5.78 7.34
C CYS A 262 15.96 -6.62 8.23
N PHE A 263 17.21 -6.19 8.46
CA PHE A 263 18.27 -7.01 9.06
C PHE A 263 18.03 -7.36 10.53
N GLU A 264 17.62 -6.39 11.34
CA GLU A 264 17.51 -6.54 12.80
C GLU A 264 16.23 -7.28 13.20
N ALA A 265 15.11 -7.02 12.52
CA ALA A 265 13.83 -7.64 12.81
C ALA A 265 13.71 -9.10 12.31
N ASN A 266 14.59 -9.55 11.39
CA ASN A 266 14.46 -10.85 10.73
C ASN A 266 15.75 -11.70 10.84
N PRO A 267 15.62 -13.03 10.97
CA PRO A 267 16.76 -13.94 10.95
C PRO A 267 17.40 -14.03 9.55
N PRO A 268 18.66 -14.52 9.44
CA PRO A 268 19.30 -14.76 8.15
C PRO A 268 18.44 -15.63 7.22
N GLY A 269 18.40 -15.28 5.94
CA GLY A 269 17.55 -15.93 4.93
C GLY A 269 16.09 -15.46 4.90
N GLN A 270 15.68 -14.52 5.76
CA GLN A 270 14.34 -13.91 5.78
C GLN A 270 14.40 -12.37 5.74
N ARG A 271 15.51 -11.83 5.26
CA ARG A 271 15.79 -10.39 5.21
C ARG A 271 15.49 -9.78 3.84
N GLU A 272 14.64 -10.47 3.07
CA GLU A 272 14.18 -9.99 1.77
C GLU A 272 13.49 -8.63 1.96
N CYS A 273 14.09 -7.61 1.34
CA CYS A 273 13.64 -6.22 1.37
C CYS A 273 13.21 -5.83 -0.03
N VAL A 274 12.03 -5.23 -0.13
CA VAL A 274 11.46 -4.74 -1.39
C VAL A 274 11.01 -3.29 -1.20
N VAL A 275 11.35 -2.42 -2.15
CA VAL A 275 10.83 -1.05 -2.19
C VAL A 275 9.49 -1.05 -2.89
N ASP A 276 8.41 -0.71 -2.18
CA ASP A 276 7.07 -0.61 -2.77
C ASP A 276 6.89 0.75 -3.47
N ARG A 277 7.13 0.79 -4.79
CA ARG A 277 7.12 2.04 -5.57
C ARG A 277 5.82 2.85 -5.45
N PRO A 278 4.61 2.26 -5.61
CA PRO A 278 3.33 2.94 -5.35
C PRO A 278 3.23 3.66 -4.00
N GLN A 279 3.86 3.13 -2.94
CA GLN A 279 3.83 3.71 -1.61
C GLN A 279 4.90 4.79 -1.37
N ASN A 280 5.82 5.00 -2.31
CA ASN A 280 6.93 5.95 -2.22
C ASN A 280 6.77 7.14 -3.18
N THR A 281 5.57 7.74 -3.24
CA THR A 281 5.25 8.82 -4.20
C THR A 281 5.35 10.23 -3.61
N ASP A 282 5.61 10.37 -2.30
CA ASP A 282 5.83 11.68 -1.68
C ASP A 282 7.24 12.20 -1.99
N PHE A 283 7.30 13.41 -2.52
CA PHE A 283 8.56 14.01 -2.97
C PHE A 283 9.48 14.39 -1.79
N SER A 284 8.91 14.80 -0.66
CA SER A 284 9.68 15.21 0.52
C SER A 284 10.31 14.01 1.20
N ASP A 285 9.56 12.92 1.35
CA ASP A 285 10.05 11.68 1.94
C ASP A 285 11.18 11.07 1.11
N LEU A 286 11.06 11.10 -0.23
CA LEU A 286 12.16 10.72 -1.14
C LEU A 286 13.43 11.53 -0.85
N ILE A 287 13.35 12.86 -0.84
CA ILE A 287 14.51 13.75 -0.57
C ILE A 287 15.14 13.45 0.79
N LEU A 288 14.31 13.17 1.79
CA LEU A 288 14.73 12.90 3.17
C LEU A 288 15.21 11.45 3.38
N ASN A 289 15.25 10.62 2.34
CA ASN A 289 15.54 9.18 2.41
C ASN A 289 14.59 8.41 3.35
N ARG A 290 13.32 8.81 3.42
CA ARG A 290 12.27 8.12 4.18
C ARG A 290 11.54 7.18 3.24
N TRP A 291 12.10 6.00 3.09
CA TRP A 291 11.59 4.99 2.17
C TRP A 291 10.63 4.03 2.87
N ASN A 292 9.46 3.85 2.30
CA ASN A 292 8.55 2.78 2.66
C ASN A 292 9.02 1.48 2.00
N VAL A 293 9.67 0.62 2.78
CA VAL A 293 10.12 -0.71 2.35
C VAL A 293 9.17 -1.75 2.91
N SER A 294 9.06 -2.88 2.22
CA SER A 294 8.36 -4.08 2.67
C SER A 294 9.39 -5.17 2.96
N CYS A 295 9.33 -5.75 4.16
CA CYS A 295 10.09 -6.93 4.54
C CYS A 295 9.20 -8.16 4.54
N LYS A 296 9.75 -9.34 4.26
CA LYS A 296 9.01 -10.59 4.35
C LYS A 296 8.91 -11.08 5.79
N CYS A 297 7.69 -11.22 6.31
CA CYS A 297 7.45 -11.76 7.64
C CYS A 297 7.49 -13.29 7.67
N ARG A 298 8.10 -13.86 8.72
CA ARG A 298 8.23 -15.32 8.92
C ARG A 298 6.89 -15.99 9.23
N GLU A 299 6.18 -15.40 10.19
CA GLU A 299 4.95 -15.97 10.73
C GLU A 299 3.81 -15.62 9.79
N LYS A 300 3.01 -16.63 9.43
CA LYS A 300 1.76 -16.39 8.71
C LYS A 300 0.82 -15.60 9.63
N GLY A 301 -0.02 -14.75 9.05
CA GLY A 301 -0.89 -13.86 9.83
C GLY A 301 -0.18 -12.60 10.35
N LEU A 302 1.08 -12.35 9.97
CA LEU A 302 1.75 -11.08 10.22
C LEU A 302 1.98 -10.32 8.92
N GLU A 303 1.89 -9.00 8.99
CA GLU A 303 2.24 -8.07 7.92
C GLU A 303 3.37 -7.12 8.37
N TRP A 304 4.18 -6.67 7.40
CA TRP A 304 5.24 -5.71 7.70
C TRP A 304 4.65 -4.31 7.89
N SER A 305 4.95 -3.68 9.03
CA SER A 305 4.67 -2.27 9.25
C SER A 305 5.92 -1.44 9.04
N SER A 306 5.95 -0.66 7.96
CA SER A 306 7.05 0.28 7.69
C SER A 306 7.14 1.42 8.71
N PHE A 307 6.03 1.73 9.40
CA PHE A 307 6.01 2.72 10.47
C PHE A 307 6.74 2.25 11.74
N TYR A 308 6.52 0.99 12.13
CA TYR A 308 7.15 0.42 13.33
C TYR A 308 8.47 -0.31 13.02
N GLY A 309 8.76 -0.59 11.75
CA GLY A 309 9.95 -1.34 11.32
C GLY A 309 9.93 -2.80 11.79
N ILE A 310 8.74 -3.37 12.00
CA ILE A 310 8.55 -4.73 12.50
C ILE A 310 7.34 -5.39 11.84
N CYS A 311 7.32 -6.72 11.88
CA CYS A 311 6.13 -7.50 11.53
C CYS A 311 5.09 -7.38 12.65
N VAL A 312 3.90 -6.92 12.31
CA VAL A 312 2.74 -6.78 13.20
C VAL A 312 1.68 -7.82 12.84
N ASP A 313 0.88 -8.18 13.83
CA ASP A 313 -0.24 -9.11 13.65
C ASP A 313 -1.32 -8.54 12.72
N ILE A 314 -1.82 -9.36 11.79
CA ILE A 314 -2.97 -9.03 10.95
C ILE A 314 -4.21 -9.37 11.75
N ASP A 315 -5.03 -8.36 12.07
CA ASP A 315 -6.34 -8.63 12.67
C ASP A 315 -7.32 -9.10 11.58
N GLU A 316 -7.34 -10.41 11.31
CA GLU A 316 -8.26 -10.99 10.31
C GLU A 316 -9.73 -10.84 10.71
N CYS A 317 -10.01 -10.62 12.00
CA CYS A 317 -11.34 -10.35 12.51
C CYS A 317 -11.82 -8.93 12.19
N ALA A 318 -10.94 -7.93 12.32
CA ALA A 318 -11.24 -6.55 11.96
C ALA A 318 -11.30 -6.33 10.45
N THR A 319 -10.43 -7.01 9.69
CA THR A 319 -10.38 -6.91 8.22
C THR A 319 -11.42 -7.77 7.50
N GLY A 320 -12.02 -8.74 8.19
CA GLY A 320 -12.95 -9.70 7.60
C GLY A 320 -12.28 -10.76 6.70
N ALA A 321 -10.95 -10.88 6.77
CA ALA A 321 -10.17 -11.86 6.02
C ALA A 321 -10.28 -13.30 6.58
N HIS A 322 -10.94 -13.47 7.74
CA HIS A 322 -11.13 -14.76 8.38
C HIS A 322 -12.08 -15.70 7.60
N THR A 323 -11.94 -17.01 7.83
CA THR A 323 -12.81 -18.04 7.22
C THR A 323 -13.93 -18.54 8.13
N CYS A 324 -14.17 -17.87 9.26
CA CYS A 324 -15.25 -18.24 10.20
C CYS A 324 -16.64 -18.17 9.56
N ASN A 325 -17.51 -19.11 9.93
CA ASN A 325 -18.89 -19.11 9.47
C ASN A 325 -19.66 -17.91 10.09
N PRO A 326 -20.11 -16.94 9.30
CA PRO A 326 -20.71 -15.72 9.82
C PRO A 326 -22.07 -15.96 10.52
N GLU A 327 -22.74 -17.08 10.28
CA GLU A 327 -24.00 -17.43 10.95
C GLU A 327 -23.76 -18.16 12.28
N LYS A 328 -22.75 -19.04 12.35
CA LYS A 328 -22.57 -20.00 13.45
C LYS A 328 -21.37 -19.73 14.34
N GLU A 329 -20.44 -18.89 13.91
CA GLU A 329 -19.15 -18.65 14.57
C GLU A 329 -18.88 -17.15 14.75
N THR A 330 -18.07 -16.83 15.76
CA THR A 330 -17.52 -15.51 16.07
C THR A 330 -16.01 -15.58 15.92
N CYS A 331 -15.42 -14.61 15.24
CA CYS A 331 -13.98 -14.49 15.08
C CYS A 331 -13.34 -13.90 16.34
N PHE A 332 -12.22 -14.47 16.77
CA PHE A 332 -11.33 -13.94 17.80
C PHE A 332 -9.91 -13.84 17.25
N ASN A 333 -9.33 -12.64 17.27
CA ASN A 333 -7.98 -12.41 16.79
C ASN A 333 -6.95 -12.95 17.80
N LEU A 334 -5.87 -13.57 17.32
CA LEU A 334 -4.72 -14.01 18.11
C LEU A 334 -3.43 -13.63 17.35
N PRO A 335 -2.30 -13.46 18.05
CA PRO A 335 -1.02 -13.22 17.37
C PRO A 335 -0.69 -14.32 16.35
N GLY A 336 -0.57 -13.95 15.08
CA GLY A 336 -0.30 -14.79 13.92
C GLY A 336 -1.48 -15.63 13.41
N SER A 337 -2.68 -15.47 13.94
CA SER A 337 -3.83 -16.30 13.55
C SER A 337 -5.13 -15.78 14.15
N PHE A 338 -6.25 -16.03 13.50
CA PHE A 338 -7.56 -15.95 14.13
C PHE A 338 -8.07 -17.31 14.63
N LYS A 339 -9.07 -17.29 15.52
CA LYS A 339 -9.84 -18.47 15.93
C LYS A 339 -11.33 -18.24 15.80
N CYS A 340 -12.01 -19.19 15.17
CA CYS A 340 -13.46 -19.22 15.11
C CYS A 340 -14.03 -19.94 16.34
N VAL A 341 -14.89 -19.26 17.08
CA VAL A 341 -15.56 -19.78 18.28
C VAL A 341 -17.04 -19.88 18.00
N CYS A 342 -17.68 -21.00 18.36
CA CYS A 342 -19.12 -21.15 18.15
C CYS A 342 -19.90 -20.05 18.86
N LYS A 343 -20.88 -19.47 18.15
CA LYS A 343 -21.82 -18.52 18.72
C LYS A 343 -22.65 -19.20 19.81
N TRP A 344 -23.25 -18.36 20.65
CA TRP A 344 -24.18 -18.84 21.66
C TRP A 344 -25.30 -19.69 21.05
N GLY A 345 -25.71 -20.74 21.76
CA GLY A 345 -26.65 -21.75 21.25
C GLY A 345 -25.99 -22.86 20.40
N HIS A 346 -24.71 -22.77 20.07
CA HIS A 346 -23.99 -23.79 19.29
C HIS A 346 -22.81 -24.41 20.09
N ILE A 347 -22.50 -25.68 19.84
CA ILE A 347 -21.36 -26.41 20.41
C ILE A 347 -20.48 -26.94 19.27
N PHE A 348 -19.17 -26.89 19.46
CA PHE A 348 -18.21 -27.41 18.49
C PHE A 348 -18.20 -28.94 18.45
N ASN A 349 -18.50 -29.52 17.29
CA ASN A 349 -18.44 -30.95 17.07
C ASN A 349 -17.09 -31.34 16.45
N LYS A 350 -16.27 -32.12 17.18
CA LYS A 350 -14.93 -32.54 16.77
C LYS A 350 -14.90 -33.41 15.50
N LYS A 351 -15.99 -34.15 15.19
CA LYS A 351 -16.05 -35.05 14.04
C LYS A 351 -16.38 -34.30 12.75
N SER A 352 -17.40 -33.45 12.79
CA SER A 352 -17.80 -32.63 11.64
C SER A 352 -16.93 -31.37 11.47
N LYS A 353 -16.14 -30.99 12.49
CA LYS A 353 -15.37 -29.74 12.57
C LYS A 353 -16.26 -28.50 12.34
N THR A 354 -17.51 -28.56 12.80
CA THR A 354 -18.48 -27.46 12.65
C THR A 354 -19.22 -27.19 13.95
N CYS A 355 -19.77 -25.99 14.07
CA CYS A 355 -20.65 -25.60 15.16
C CYS A 355 -22.08 -26.10 14.90
N GLU A 356 -22.59 -26.92 15.80
CA GLU A 356 -23.93 -27.52 15.74
C GLU A 356 -24.79 -26.98 16.89
N PRO A 357 -26.12 -26.82 16.70
CA PRO A 357 -27.01 -26.37 17.76
C PRO A 357 -26.92 -27.27 19.00
N SER A 358 -26.76 -26.64 20.16
CA SER A 358 -26.69 -27.33 21.44
C SER A 358 -28.08 -27.80 21.84
N LYS A 359 -28.34 -29.11 21.75
CA LYS A 359 -29.61 -29.69 22.21
C LYS A 359 -29.95 -29.27 23.64
N ALA A 360 -28.96 -29.21 24.53
CA ALA A 360 -29.16 -28.80 25.92
C ALA A 360 -29.60 -27.33 26.05
N LEU A 361 -29.01 -26.41 25.28
CA LEU A 361 -29.44 -25.00 25.26
C LEU A 361 -30.78 -24.84 24.55
N THR A 362 -31.02 -25.57 23.47
CA THR A 362 -32.32 -25.57 22.78
C THR A 362 -33.44 -26.02 23.72
N HIS A 363 -33.22 -27.07 24.52
CA HIS A 363 -34.19 -27.48 25.53
C HIS A 363 -34.37 -26.45 26.65
N LEU A 364 -33.32 -25.74 27.06
CA LEU A 364 -33.44 -24.66 28.06
C LEU A 364 -34.17 -23.42 27.51
N MET A 365 -33.96 -23.08 26.24
CA MET A 365 -34.69 -22.00 25.55
C MET A 365 -36.16 -22.35 25.40
N LEU A 366 -36.47 -23.55 24.89
CA LEU A 366 -37.84 -24.03 24.73
C LEU A 366 -38.57 -24.12 26.07
N ARG A 367 -37.89 -24.59 27.13
CA ARG A 367 -38.48 -24.62 28.47
C ARG A 367 -38.76 -23.23 29.01
N LYS A 368 -37.90 -22.25 28.73
CA LYS A 368 -38.10 -20.87 29.15
C LYS A 368 -39.23 -20.18 28.36
N GLU A 369 -39.36 -20.48 27.06
CA GLU A 369 -40.49 -20.06 26.23
C GLU A 369 -41.80 -20.71 26.72
N GLU A 370 -41.79 -21.99 27.07
CA GLU A 370 -42.93 -22.69 27.68
C GLU A 370 -43.28 -22.12 29.06
N GLU A 371 -42.28 -21.75 29.88
CA GLU A 371 -42.47 -21.10 31.18
C GLU A 371 -42.98 -19.66 31.04
N GLU A 372 -42.53 -18.89 30.04
CA GLU A 372 -43.04 -17.54 29.72
C GLU A 372 -44.47 -17.61 29.08
N GLU A 373 -44.77 -18.65 28.30
CA GLU A 373 -46.14 -18.95 27.81
C GLU A 373 -47.07 -19.45 28.93
N GLU A 374 -46.56 -20.21 29.92
CA GLU A 374 -47.34 -20.59 31.11
C GLU A 374 -47.56 -19.41 32.06
N GLU A 375 -46.57 -18.51 32.26
CA GLU A 375 -46.73 -17.30 33.09
C GLU A 375 -47.70 -16.28 32.48
N THR A 376 -47.94 -16.33 31.16
CA THR A 376 -48.95 -15.50 30.50
C THR A 376 -50.37 -16.09 30.53
N SER A 377 -50.55 -17.31 31.04
CA SER A 377 -51.85 -18.01 30.99
C SER A 377 -52.81 -17.71 32.16
N GLU A 378 -52.37 -17.10 33.26
CA GLU A 378 -53.28 -16.59 34.29
C GLU A 378 -52.84 -15.22 34.83
N THR A 379 -53.39 -14.15 34.25
CA THR A 379 -53.31 -12.83 34.88
C THR A 379 -53.97 -12.85 36.26
N PRO A 380 -53.49 -12.08 37.26
CA PRO A 380 -54.12 -11.98 38.58
C PRO A 380 -55.63 -11.63 38.52
N TRP A 381 -56.06 -10.99 37.43
CA TRP A 381 -57.46 -10.73 37.09
C TRP A 381 -58.28 -12.00 36.82
N MET A 382 -57.73 -12.99 36.12
CA MET A 382 -58.40 -14.27 35.87
C MET A 382 -58.58 -15.10 37.15
N LYS A 383 -57.61 -15.06 38.09
CA LYS A 383 -57.77 -15.62 39.45
C LYS A 383 -58.85 -14.89 40.26
N PHE A 384 -58.90 -13.55 40.18
CA PHE A 384 -59.94 -12.74 40.84
C PHE A 384 -61.35 -13.08 40.31
N LEU A 385 -61.52 -13.22 39.00
CA LEU A 385 -62.81 -13.57 38.39
C LEU A 385 -63.34 -14.96 38.78
N ARG A 386 -62.47 -15.96 38.97
CA ARG A 386 -62.88 -17.29 39.47
C ARG A 386 -63.42 -17.23 40.91
N LEU A 387 -62.76 -16.48 41.79
CA LEU A 387 -63.22 -16.26 43.16
C LEU A 387 -64.58 -15.53 43.21
N PHE A 388 -64.86 -14.66 42.25
CA PHE A 388 -66.16 -13.98 42.13
C PHE A 388 -67.26 -14.89 41.56
N ARG A 389 -66.96 -15.72 40.56
CA ARG A 389 -67.94 -16.65 39.95
C ARG A 389 -68.41 -17.74 40.92
N ALA A 390 -67.55 -18.15 41.86
CA ALA A 390 -67.93 -19.11 42.90
C ALA A 390 -68.93 -18.55 43.94
N LYS A 391 -69.09 -17.22 44.04
CA LYS A 391 -69.99 -16.55 44.99
C LYS A 391 -71.26 -15.96 44.39
N SER A 392 -71.42 -15.94 43.06
CA SER A 392 -72.56 -15.29 42.41
C SER A 392 -73.79 -16.19 42.17
N ALA A 393 -73.79 -17.43 42.68
CA ALA A 393 -74.87 -18.38 42.39
C ALA A 393 -76.15 -18.17 43.22
N THR A 394 -76.21 -17.26 44.21
CA THR A 394 -77.37 -17.23 45.12
C THR A 394 -77.93 -15.88 45.56
N ARG A 395 -77.60 -14.71 44.96
CA ARG A 395 -78.36 -13.45 45.14
C ARG A 395 -77.93 -12.32 44.16
N PRO A 396 -78.84 -11.42 43.75
CA PRO A 396 -78.48 -10.27 42.92
C PRO A 396 -77.60 -9.29 43.70
N VAL A 397 -76.47 -8.92 43.11
CA VAL A 397 -75.49 -7.99 43.67
C VAL A 397 -75.98 -6.54 43.48
N SER A 398 -75.94 -5.71 44.52
CA SER A 398 -76.42 -4.31 44.43
C SER A 398 -75.47 -3.42 43.61
N VAL A 399 -76.02 -2.36 43.02
CA VAL A 399 -75.30 -1.36 42.19
C VAL A 399 -74.09 -0.75 42.93
N GLN A 400 -74.17 -0.66 44.25
CA GLN A 400 -73.10 -0.12 45.09
C GLN A 400 -71.88 -1.05 45.17
N THR A 401 -72.09 -2.36 45.12
CA THR A 401 -71.01 -3.35 45.03
C THR A 401 -70.36 -3.34 43.65
N TYR A 402 -71.14 -3.06 42.59
CA TYR A 402 -70.62 -2.93 41.22
C TYR A 402 -69.69 -1.71 41.07
N LEU A 403 -70.01 -0.59 41.72
CA LEU A 403 -69.19 0.62 41.74
C LEU A 403 -67.89 0.45 42.53
N ILE A 404 -67.90 -0.30 43.63
CA ILE A 404 -66.69 -0.62 44.40
C ILE A 404 -65.75 -1.49 43.58
N ILE A 405 -66.28 -2.47 42.84
CA ILE A 405 -65.52 -3.34 41.94
C ILE A 405 -64.89 -2.51 40.79
N LEU A 406 -65.64 -1.61 40.16
CA LEU A 406 -65.12 -0.70 39.13
C LEU A 406 -63.98 0.20 39.65
N SER A 407 -64.06 0.66 40.90
CA SER A 407 -62.98 1.48 41.50
C SER A 407 -61.70 0.67 41.78
N CYS A 408 -61.84 -0.59 42.21
CA CYS A 408 -60.69 -1.49 42.42
C CYS A 408 -59.99 -1.87 41.12
N ILE A 409 -60.76 -2.08 40.04
CA ILE A 409 -60.22 -2.36 38.70
C ILE A 409 -59.45 -1.15 38.17
N CYS A 410 -60.00 0.05 38.35
CA CYS A 410 -59.37 1.29 37.90
C CYS A 410 -58.05 1.58 38.64
N ASN A 411 -57.97 1.25 39.93
CA ASN A 411 -56.75 1.39 40.72
C ASN A 411 -55.67 0.33 40.39
N TYR A 412 -56.07 -0.87 40.01
CA TYR A 412 -55.14 -1.93 39.57
C TYR A 412 -54.51 -1.58 38.21
N PHE A 413 -55.29 -1.08 37.25
CA PHE A 413 -54.78 -0.61 35.95
C PHE A 413 -53.88 0.63 36.06
N ASN A 414 -54.16 1.55 37.00
CA ASN A 414 -53.28 2.69 37.26
C ASN A 414 -51.91 2.30 37.83
N LYS A 415 -51.79 1.15 38.51
CA LYS A 415 -50.49 0.65 39.03
C LYS A 415 -49.65 -0.08 37.97
N LEU A 416 -50.27 -0.71 36.98
CA LEU A 416 -49.59 -1.39 35.87
C LEU A 416 -49.03 -0.43 34.81
N LEU A 417 -49.48 0.82 34.77
CA LEU A 417 -49.03 1.87 33.85
C LEU A 417 -47.83 2.70 34.37
N VAL A 418 -47.28 2.36 35.54
CA VAL A 418 -46.17 3.08 36.20
C VAL A 418 -44.85 2.28 36.19
N HIS A 419 -44.81 1.11 35.54
CA HIS A 419 -43.57 0.35 35.34
C HIS A 419 -43.14 0.30 33.89
#